data_AF-A0A9D8PNZ1-F1
#
_entry.id   AF-A0A9D8PNZ1-F1
#
_cell.length_a   1.000
_cell.length_b   1.000
_cell.length_c   1.000
_cell.angle_alpha   90.00
_cell.angle_beta   90.00
_cell.angle_gamma   90.00
#
_symmetry.space_group_name_H-M   'P 1'
#
loop_
_entity.id
_entity.type
_entity.pdbx_description
1 polymer ?
#
loop_
_entity_poly.entity_id
_entity_poly.type
_entity_poly.pdbx_seq_one_letter_code
_entity_poly.pdbx_strand_id
1 'polypeptide(L)'
;MYRLFQRLLILAALLIFIASCGVKGPPLPPEYVVPEKIKDLKVKLVEGGVILRWTIPDKNSDGTQLTDLSGFKVFRKDVPDEEIDCPPCTKKFEEIFDFTLAVPGKAKVEKDRIYIEDLTLLPNISYTYVVVSYNTAGYHSGYSNTVDVYFRRAE
;
A
#
# COMPACT_ATOMS: atom_id res chain seq x y z
N MET A 1 56.27 -34.88 -33.86
CA MET A 1 55.56 -33.56 -33.82
C MET A 1 54.07 -33.70 -33.50
N TYR A 2 53.31 -34.56 -34.18
CA TYR A 2 51.84 -34.70 -33.98
C TYR A 2 51.40 -35.07 -32.53
N ARG A 3 52.14 -35.95 -31.83
CA ARG A 3 51.84 -36.36 -30.44
C ARG A 3 52.08 -35.26 -29.39
N LEU A 4 53.01 -34.33 -29.65
CA LEU A 4 53.26 -33.17 -28.79
C LEU A 4 52.17 -32.11 -28.99
N PHE A 5 51.75 -31.89 -30.23
CA PHE A 5 50.66 -30.98 -30.57
C PHE A 5 49.30 -31.45 -30.00
N GLN A 6 49.03 -32.76 -30.07
CA GLN A 6 47.83 -33.36 -29.49
C GLN A 6 47.79 -33.26 -27.95
N ARG A 7 48.93 -33.43 -27.28
CA ARG A 7 49.03 -33.22 -25.82
C ARG A 7 48.77 -31.76 -25.44
N LEU A 8 49.28 -30.82 -26.24
CA LEU A 8 49.06 -29.38 -26.01
C LEU A 8 47.57 -29.02 -26.15
N LEU A 9 46.90 -29.55 -27.17
CA LEU A 9 45.46 -29.35 -27.40
C LEU A 9 44.60 -29.92 -26.27
N ILE A 10 44.93 -31.12 -25.78
CA ILE A 10 44.21 -31.73 -24.65
C ILE A 10 44.41 -30.91 -23.36
N LEU A 11 45.63 -30.43 -23.11
CA LEU A 11 45.91 -29.60 -21.94
C LEU A 11 45.16 -28.26 -22.00
N ALA A 12 45.15 -27.63 -23.18
CA ALA A 12 44.42 -26.39 -23.43
C ALA A 12 42.91 -26.57 -23.27
N ALA A 13 42.34 -27.67 -23.77
CA ALA A 13 40.92 -27.98 -23.59
C ALA A 13 40.57 -28.20 -22.10
N LEU A 14 41.43 -28.88 -21.34
CA LEU A 14 41.22 -29.11 -19.91
C LEU A 14 41.25 -27.81 -19.08
N LEU A 15 42.11 -26.87 -19.47
CA LEU A 15 42.21 -25.53 -18.86
C LEU A 15 40.97 -24.67 -19.10
N ILE A 16 40.23 -24.89 -20.19
CA ILE A 16 38.98 -24.15 -20.48
C ILE A 16 37.83 -24.62 -19.59
N PHE A 17 37.76 -25.92 -19.24
CA PHE A 17 36.66 -26.46 -18.41
C PHE A 17 36.70 -26.02 -16.94
N ILE A 18 37.86 -25.61 -16.42
CA ILE A 18 38.01 -25.14 -15.04
C ILE A 18 37.72 -23.64 -14.85
N ALA A 19 37.48 -22.90 -15.93
CA ALA A 19 37.25 -21.45 -15.90
C ALA A 19 35.76 -21.06 -15.90
N SER A 20 34.87 -21.87 -15.33
CA SER A 20 33.45 -21.50 -15.16
C SER A 20 33.17 -21.06 -13.72
N CYS A 21 32.95 -19.76 -13.53
CA CYS A 21 32.48 -19.20 -12.26
C CYS A 21 30.95 -19.00 -12.36
N GLY A 22 30.19 -19.97 -11.89
CA GLY A 22 28.73 -19.84 -11.80
C GLY A 22 28.36 -18.94 -10.61
N VAL A 23 28.04 -17.68 -10.86
CA VAL A 23 27.51 -16.78 -9.83
C VAL A 23 26.01 -17.02 -9.69
N LYS A 24 25.59 -17.63 -8.58
CA LYS A 24 24.17 -17.74 -8.23
C LYS A 24 23.71 -16.40 -7.65
N GLY A 25 22.87 -15.68 -8.41
CA GLY A 25 22.24 -14.45 -7.91
C GLY A 25 21.34 -14.75 -6.70
N PRO A 26 21.12 -13.76 -5.81
CA PRO A 26 20.14 -13.90 -4.75
C PRO A 26 18.75 -14.16 -5.34
N PRO A 27 17.90 -14.97 -4.70
CA PRO A 27 16.52 -15.15 -5.15
C PRO A 27 15.78 -13.81 -5.07
N LEU A 28 15.02 -13.47 -6.12
CA LEU A 28 14.06 -12.37 -6.03
C LEU A 28 12.93 -12.79 -5.08
N PRO A 29 12.50 -11.94 -4.13
CA PRO A 29 11.33 -12.24 -3.33
C PRO A 29 10.10 -12.38 -4.24
N PRO A 30 9.12 -13.22 -3.87
CA PRO A 30 7.86 -13.28 -4.59
C PRO A 30 7.19 -11.91 -4.55
N GLU A 31 6.88 -11.36 -5.72
CA GLU A 31 6.04 -10.17 -5.81
C GLU A 31 4.59 -10.62 -5.61
N TYR A 32 4.00 -10.28 -4.46
CA TYR A 32 2.62 -10.61 -4.18
C TYR A 32 1.71 -9.70 -5.00
N VAL A 33 0.74 -10.31 -5.68
CA VAL A 33 -0.31 -9.57 -6.38
C VAL A 33 -1.26 -9.03 -5.31
N VAL A 34 -1.31 -7.71 -5.20
CA VAL A 34 -2.12 -6.99 -4.20
C VAL A 34 -3.15 -6.12 -4.91
N PRO A 35 -4.23 -5.69 -4.23
CA PRO A 35 -5.15 -4.71 -4.80
C PRO A 35 -4.43 -3.43 -5.25
N GLU A 36 -4.87 -2.83 -6.35
CA GLU A 36 -4.37 -1.51 -6.76
C GLU A 36 -4.68 -0.47 -5.68
N LYS A 37 -3.73 0.43 -5.42
CA LYS A 37 -3.95 1.52 -4.46
C LYS A 37 -5.10 2.42 -4.92
N ILE A 38 -5.90 2.86 -3.96
CA ILE A 38 -6.98 3.83 -4.18
C ILE A 38 -6.38 5.18 -4.59
N LYS A 39 -6.93 5.81 -5.63
CA LYS A 39 -6.42 7.09 -6.18
C LYS A 39 -7.38 8.26 -6.01
N ASP A 40 -8.61 8.00 -5.60
CA ASP A 40 -9.70 8.96 -5.56
C ASP A 40 -10.31 9.14 -4.16
N LEU A 41 -9.53 8.89 -3.10
CA LEU A 41 -9.94 9.18 -1.73
C LEU A 41 -10.30 10.66 -1.64
N LYS A 42 -11.50 10.93 -1.14
CA LYS A 42 -12.05 12.27 -0.92
C LYS A 42 -12.66 12.36 0.47
N VAL A 43 -12.69 13.57 0.99
CA VAL A 43 -13.27 13.89 2.28
C VAL A 43 -14.25 15.04 2.14
N LYS A 44 -15.34 14.98 2.92
CA LYS A 44 -16.33 16.05 3.03
C LYS A 44 -16.59 16.33 4.50
N LEU A 45 -16.49 17.59 4.90
CA LEU A 45 -16.90 18.04 6.23
C LEU A 45 -18.42 17.89 6.40
N VAL A 46 -18.82 17.38 7.55
CA VAL A 46 -20.20 17.27 8.00
C VAL A 46 -20.34 17.76 9.43
N GLU A 47 -21.56 17.87 9.92
CA GLU A 47 -21.80 18.20 11.33
C GLU A 47 -21.13 17.14 12.22
N GLY A 48 -20.23 17.59 13.11
CA GLY A 48 -19.54 16.71 14.05
C GLY A 48 -18.35 15.91 13.49
N GLY A 49 -18.00 16.04 12.21
CA GLY A 49 -16.84 15.31 11.68
C GLY A 49 -16.70 15.33 10.15
N VAL A 50 -16.37 14.17 9.59
CA VAL A 50 -16.13 14.00 8.14
C VAL A 50 -16.76 12.72 7.59
N ILE A 51 -17.11 12.78 6.30
CA ILE A 51 -17.38 11.61 5.47
C ILE A 51 -16.18 11.41 4.54
N LEU A 52 -15.55 10.25 4.63
CA LEU A 52 -14.57 9.78 3.66
C LEU A 52 -15.27 8.97 2.57
N ARG A 53 -14.80 9.11 1.34
CA ARG A 53 -15.33 8.39 0.18
C ARG A 53 -14.23 7.99 -0.79
N TRP A 54 -14.30 6.78 -1.31
CA TRP A 54 -13.43 6.29 -2.37
C TRP A 54 -14.13 5.26 -3.26
N THR A 55 -13.51 4.94 -4.39
CA THR A 55 -13.97 3.88 -5.30
C THR A 55 -13.25 2.56 -4.99
N ILE A 56 -13.99 1.46 -5.05
CA ILE A 56 -13.49 0.10 -4.89
C ILE A 56 -12.59 -0.23 -6.10
N PRO A 57 -11.32 -0.64 -5.90
CA PRO A 57 -10.45 -0.99 -7.02
C PRO A 57 -10.99 -2.23 -7.75
N ASP A 58 -10.90 -2.23 -9.08
CA ASP A 58 -11.26 -3.36 -9.95
C ASP A 58 -10.02 -4.13 -10.44
N LYS A 59 -8.82 -3.67 -10.10
CA LYS A 59 -7.55 -4.24 -10.55
C LYS A 59 -6.58 -4.47 -9.40
N ASN A 60 -5.67 -5.40 -9.65
CA ASN A 60 -4.47 -5.60 -8.85
C ASN A 60 -3.38 -4.60 -9.26
N SER A 61 -2.32 -4.54 -8.46
CA SER A 61 -1.13 -3.71 -8.69
C SER A 61 -0.40 -4.01 -10.00
N ASP A 62 -0.54 -5.23 -10.53
CA ASP A 62 0.02 -5.66 -11.81
C ASP A 62 -0.92 -5.42 -13.01
N GLY A 63 -2.12 -4.86 -12.76
CA GLY A 63 -3.13 -4.56 -13.77
C GLY A 63 -4.07 -5.72 -14.11
N THR A 64 -3.90 -6.90 -13.51
CA THR A 64 -4.86 -8.00 -13.61
C THR A 64 -6.18 -7.66 -12.92
N GLN A 65 -7.27 -8.36 -13.28
CA GLN A 65 -8.57 -8.17 -12.64
C GLN A 65 -8.50 -8.56 -11.16
N LEU A 66 -8.94 -7.66 -10.28
CA LEU A 66 -9.11 -7.97 -8.86
C LEU A 66 -10.38 -8.77 -8.66
N THR A 67 -10.26 -9.95 -8.06
CA THR A 67 -11.39 -10.89 -7.84
C THR A 67 -11.52 -11.35 -6.38
N ASP A 68 -10.51 -11.05 -5.56
CA ASP A 68 -10.34 -11.54 -4.20
C ASP A 68 -10.24 -10.37 -3.20
N LEU A 69 -10.78 -9.20 -3.53
CA LEU A 69 -10.84 -8.07 -2.60
C LEU A 69 -11.65 -8.46 -1.35
N SER A 70 -11.06 -8.29 -0.17
CA SER A 70 -11.67 -8.64 1.10
C SER A 70 -12.23 -7.41 1.83
N GLY A 71 -11.42 -6.35 1.96
CA GLY A 71 -11.78 -5.24 2.81
C GLY A 71 -10.85 -4.04 2.71
N PHE A 72 -11.05 -3.11 3.65
CA PHE A 72 -10.31 -1.86 3.73
C PHE A 72 -9.93 -1.53 5.16
N LYS A 73 -8.77 -0.88 5.30
CA LYS A 73 -8.31 -0.22 6.52
C LYS A 73 -8.22 1.28 6.27
N VAL A 74 -8.72 2.07 7.20
CA VAL A 74 -8.64 3.54 7.18
C VAL A 74 -7.67 3.95 8.26
N PHE A 75 -6.70 4.77 7.88
CA PHE A 75 -5.74 5.32 8.80
C PHE A 75 -5.87 6.83 8.88
N ARG A 76 -5.60 7.37 10.07
CA ARG A 76 -5.66 8.80 10.36
C ARG A 76 -4.39 9.24 11.09
N LYS A 77 -3.91 10.43 10.79
CA LYS A 77 -2.85 11.12 11.51
C LYS A 77 -3.42 12.42 12.07
N ASP A 78 -3.25 12.63 13.36
CA ASP A 78 -3.84 13.75 14.11
C ASP A 78 -2.75 14.76 14.48
N VAL A 79 -2.81 15.97 13.92
CA VAL A 79 -1.81 17.03 14.12
C VAL A 79 -2.48 18.25 14.76
N PRO A 80 -2.42 18.39 16.10
CA PRO A 80 -2.95 19.56 16.80
C PRO A 80 -2.26 20.86 16.38
N ASP A 81 -2.97 21.98 16.47
CA ASP A 81 -2.44 23.29 16.08
C ASP A 81 -1.20 23.71 16.89
N GLU A 82 -1.16 23.33 18.17
CA GLU A 82 -0.02 23.58 19.06
C GLU A 82 1.26 22.84 18.62
N GLU A 83 1.12 21.84 17.73
CA GLU A 83 2.22 21.05 17.17
C GLU A 83 2.54 21.41 15.70
N ILE A 84 1.88 22.42 15.11
CA ILE A 84 2.12 22.86 13.71
C ILE A 84 3.53 23.45 13.54
N ASP A 85 4.12 23.97 14.62
CA ASP A 85 5.47 24.56 14.61
C ASP A 85 6.56 23.55 15.06
N CYS A 86 6.39 22.27 14.70
CA CYS A 86 7.28 21.19 15.13
C CYS A 86 8.19 20.67 13.99
N PRO A 87 9.53 20.66 14.14
CA PRO A 87 10.40 19.89 13.25
C PRO A 87 10.10 18.38 13.37
N PRO A 88 10.48 17.57 12.37
CA PRO A 88 9.56 16.67 11.67
C PRO A 88 8.53 15.98 12.58
N CYS A 89 7.27 16.39 12.50
CA CYS A 89 6.15 15.83 13.26
C CYS A 89 6.07 14.30 13.05
N THR A 90 6.56 13.53 14.02
CA THR A 90 6.74 12.08 13.95
C THR A 90 5.44 11.31 14.26
N LYS A 91 4.29 12.00 14.30
CA LYS A 91 2.98 11.34 14.47
C LYS A 91 2.77 10.33 13.35
N LYS A 92 2.53 9.09 13.76
CA LYS A 92 2.28 7.96 12.88
C LYS A 92 0.80 7.93 12.50
N PHE A 93 0.51 7.28 11.38
CA PHE A 93 -0.85 6.91 11.03
C PHE A 93 -1.35 5.86 12.01
N GLU A 94 -2.51 6.11 12.61
CA GLU A 94 -3.24 5.18 13.46
C GLU A 94 -4.39 4.56 12.66
N GLU A 95 -4.61 3.26 12.83
CA GLU A 95 -5.75 2.57 12.24
C GLU A 95 -7.02 2.94 13.01
N ILE A 96 -8.00 3.53 12.33
CA ILE A 96 -9.27 3.96 12.93
C ILE A 96 -10.45 3.10 12.48
N PHE A 97 -10.33 2.42 11.33
CA PHE A 97 -11.32 1.47 10.85
C PHE A 97 -10.66 0.29 10.15
N ASP A 98 -11.23 -0.89 10.35
CA ASP A 98 -10.95 -2.12 9.59
C ASP A 98 -12.28 -2.85 9.37
N PHE A 99 -12.60 -3.14 8.12
CA PHE A 99 -13.83 -3.85 7.78
C PHE A 99 -13.68 -4.63 6.46
N THR A 100 -14.50 -5.68 6.33
CA THR A 100 -14.62 -6.45 5.10
C THR A 100 -15.86 -6.04 4.31
N LEU A 101 -15.89 -6.32 3.01
CA LEU A 101 -17.09 -6.10 2.20
C LEU A 101 -18.28 -6.98 2.65
N ALA A 102 -18.00 -8.14 3.23
CA ALA A 102 -19.01 -9.04 3.79
C ALA A 102 -19.60 -8.52 5.11
N VAL A 103 -18.80 -7.80 5.90
CA VAL A 103 -19.19 -7.22 7.19
C VAL A 103 -18.72 -5.76 7.23
N PRO A 104 -19.44 -4.83 6.56
CA PRO A 104 -18.96 -3.47 6.36
C PRO A 104 -19.05 -2.59 7.62
N GLY A 105 -19.80 -3.01 8.64
CA GLY A 105 -19.91 -2.28 9.90
C GLY A 105 -20.46 -0.86 9.69
N LYS A 106 -19.66 0.15 10.02
CA LYS A 106 -20.00 1.58 9.81
C LYS A 106 -19.82 2.04 8.37
N ALA A 107 -19.15 1.26 7.53
CA ALA A 107 -18.99 1.59 6.13
C ALA A 107 -20.32 1.37 5.38
N LYS A 108 -20.69 2.33 4.55
CA LYS A 108 -21.78 2.20 3.60
C LYS A 108 -21.20 1.88 2.22
N VAL A 109 -21.68 0.79 1.62
CA VAL A 109 -21.32 0.41 0.25
C VAL A 109 -22.46 0.80 -0.68
N GLU A 110 -22.17 1.65 -1.68
CA GLU A 110 -23.10 2.01 -2.74
C GLU A 110 -22.46 1.73 -4.09
N LYS A 111 -22.94 0.69 -4.79
CA LYS A 111 -22.34 0.23 -6.06
C LYS A 111 -20.84 -0.08 -5.85
N ASP A 112 -19.98 0.72 -6.49
CA ASP A 112 -18.53 0.66 -6.49
C ASP A 112 -17.89 1.67 -5.51
N ARG A 113 -18.68 2.31 -4.64
CA ARG A 113 -18.20 3.34 -3.72
C ARG A 113 -18.37 2.95 -2.27
N ILE A 114 -17.35 3.28 -1.49
CA ILE A 114 -17.38 3.20 -0.04
C ILE A 114 -17.55 4.59 0.55
N TYR A 115 -18.35 4.68 1.60
CA TYR A 115 -18.49 5.85 2.45
C TYR A 115 -18.27 5.44 3.90
N ILE A 116 -17.53 6.22 4.67
CA ILE A 116 -17.38 6.01 6.10
C ILE A 116 -17.38 7.35 6.83
N GLU A 117 -18.08 7.39 7.95
CA GLU A 117 -18.18 8.56 8.82
C GLU A 117 -17.18 8.46 9.96
N ASP A 118 -16.37 9.49 10.12
CA ASP A 118 -15.58 9.74 11.32
C ASP A 118 -16.13 10.97 12.03
N LEU A 119 -16.79 10.73 13.17
CA LEU A 119 -17.39 11.77 14.03
C LEU A 119 -16.58 11.96 15.32
N THR A 120 -15.34 11.47 15.35
CA THR A 120 -14.47 11.54 16.54
C THR A 120 -13.50 12.72 16.50
N LEU A 121 -13.73 13.67 15.57
CA LEU A 121 -12.85 14.80 15.36
C LEU A 121 -13.01 15.82 16.49
N LEU A 122 -11.87 16.30 16.97
CA LEU A 122 -11.76 17.38 17.94
C LEU A 122 -11.40 18.68 17.21
N PRO A 123 -11.91 19.82 17.68
CA PRO A 123 -11.62 21.11 17.06
C PRO A 123 -10.13 21.48 17.21
N ASN A 124 -9.64 22.30 16.29
CA ASN A 124 -8.27 22.82 16.25
C ASN A 124 -7.21 21.71 16.07
N ILE A 125 -7.58 20.69 15.29
CA ILE A 125 -6.69 19.60 14.87
C ILE A 125 -6.77 19.45 13.36
N SER A 126 -5.60 19.31 12.73
CA SER A 126 -5.44 18.91 11.34
C SER A 126 -5.35 17.39 11.25
N TYR A 127 -6.20 16.78 10.43
CA TYR A 127 -6.28 15.35 10.22
C TYR A 127 -5.85 14.98 8.80
N THR A 128 -4.92 14.04 8.66
CA THR A 128 -4.58 13.43 7.37
C THR A 128 -5.12 12.01 7.32
N TYR A 129 -5.82 11.64 6.26
CA TYR A 129 -6.33 10.29 6.06
C TYR A 129 -5.68 9.59 4.87
N VAL A 130 -5.51 8.28 5.01
CA VAL A 130 -5.19 7.35 3.92
C VAL A 130 -6.02 6.07 4.06
N VAL A 131 -6.28 5.41 2.95
CA VAL A 131 -6.96 4.11 2.91
C VAL A 131 -6.07 3.06 2.27
N VAL A 132 -6.15 1.84 2.80
CA VAL A 132 -5.52 0.64 2.26
C VAL A 132 -6.61 -0.39 1.99
N SER A 133 -6.57 -1.03 0.82
CA SER A 133 -7.37 -2.22 0.53
C SER A 133 -6.56 -3.49 0.78
N TYR A 134 -7.22 -4.58 1.14
CA TYR A 134 -6.59 -5.88 1.30
C TYR A 134 -7.41 -7.01 0.67
N ASN A 135 -6.72 -8.02 0.14
CA ASN A 135 -7.35 -9.20 -0.46
C ASN A 135 -7.62 -10.30 0.58
N THR A 136 -8.26 -11.39 0.16
CA THR A 136 -8.59 -12.53 1.06
C THR A 136 -7.37 -13.25 1.60
N ALA A 137 -6.20 -13.10 0.96
CA ALA A 137 -4.92 -13.60 1.46
C ALA A 137 -4.27 -12.67 2.50
N GLY A 138 -4.85 -11.50 2.75
CA GLY A 138 -4.35 -10.52 3.72
C GLY A 138 -3.21 -9.63 3.17
N TYR A 139 -2.96 -9.62 1.86
CA TYR A 139 -2.00 -8.71 1.26
C TYR A 139 -2.62 -7.34 1.02
N HIS A 140 -1.85 -6.30 1.34
CA HIS A 140 -2.30 -4.91 1.36
C HIS A 140 -1.83 -4.15 0.12
N SER A 141 -2.68 -3.25 -0.37
CA SER A 141 -2.24 -2.21 -1.30
C SER A 141 -1.27 -1.23 -0.63
N GLY A 142 -0.64 -0.38 -1.43
CA GLY A 142 -0.05 0.86 -0.90
C GLY A 142 -1.13 1.81 -0.36
N TYR A 143 -0.69 2.87 0.34
CA TYR A 143 -1.56 3.96 0.76
C TYR A 143 -2.21 4.65 -0.44
N SER A 144 -3.45 5.10 -0.25
CA SER A 144 -4.14 5.96 -1.19
C SER A 144 -3.46 7.31 -1.39
N ASN A 145 -4.03 8.17 -2.23
CA ASN A 145 -3.78 9.60 -2.09
C ASN A 145 -4.17 10.06 -0.67
N THR A 146 -3.45 11.05 -0.13
CA THR A 146 -3.80 11.66 1.16
C THR A 146 -4.94 12.65 0.98
N VAL A 147 -5.73 12.83 2.04
CA VAL A 147 -6.68 13.94 2.17
C VAL A 147 -6.51 14.58 3.54
N ASP A 148 -6.40 15.90 3.56
CA ASP A 148 -6.19 16.69 4.77
C ASP A 148 -7.47 17.45 5.13
N VAL A 149 -7.79 17.49 6.41
CA VAL A 149 -8.93 18.24 6.95
C VAL A 149 -8.49 18.98 8.20
N TYR A 150 -8.70 20.29 8.20
CA TYR A 150 -8.64 21.07 9.42
C TYR A 150 -10.04 21.19 10.02
N PHE A 151 -10.25 20.64 11.21
CA PHE A 151 -11.56 20.65 11.86
C PHE A 151 -11.65 21.80 12.86
N ARG A 152 -12.56 22.74 12.61
CA ARG A 152 -12.91 23.81 13.54
C ARG A 152 -14.32 23.58 14.07
N ARG A 153 -14.57 23.95 15.33
CA ARG A 153 -15.93 23.94 15.88
C ARG A 153 -16.80 24.90 15.05
N ALA A 154 -18.00 24.46 14.66
CA ALA A 154 -19.00 25.38 14.14
C ALA A 154 -19.47 26.28 15.29
N GLU A 155 -19.38 27.60 15.10
CA GLU A 155 -19.91 28.61 16.02
C GLU A 155 -21.43 28.55 16.12
#